data_AF-A0A8J3CZR1-F1
#
_entry.id   AF-A0A8J3CZR1-F1
#
_cell.length_a   1.000
_cell.length_b   1.000
_cell.length_c   1.000
_cell.angle_alpha   90.00
_cell.angle_beta   90.00
_cell.angle_gamma   90.00
#
_symmetry.space_group_name_H-M   'P 1'
#
loop_
_entity.id
_entity.type
_entity.pdbx_description
1 polymer ?
#
loop_
_entity_poly.entity_id
_entity_poly.type
_entity_poly.pdbx_seq_one_letter_code
_entity_poly.pdbx_strand_id
1 'polypeptide(L)'
;MKALRVVALLLLVSCLACSQDDKEPEFSILGYWNLSMLENPFEVASADAPSFQERYIFNDDGTFIKFSTRLGGDLRNGQLPLQSFGKYAFIDAPDASFQELFQVELIYETNPQIAGSCLPEMEFLVFDNARKLKNLAWAACDGPVLIYTRK
;
A
#
# COMPACT_ATOMS: atom_id res chain seq x y z
N MET A 1 36.63 -20.69 -47.20
CA MET A 1 35.25 -21.09 -46.83
C MET A 1 35.03 -21.44 -45.35
N LYS A 2 36.07 -21.84 -44.58
CA LYS A 2 35.90 -22.17 -43.14
C LYS A 2 35.68 -20.95 -42.24
N ALA A 3 36.39 -19.84 -42.50
CA ALA A 3 36.27 -18.61 -41.71
C ALA A 3 34.87 -17.95 -41.78
N LEU A 4 34.21 -18.01 -42.94
CA LEU A 4 32.87 -17.43 -43.13
C LEU A 4 31.78 -18.16 -42.31
N ARG A 5 31.97 -19.47 -42.07
CA ARG A 5 31.05 -20.28 -41.24
C ARG A 5 31.20 -20.00 -39.74
N VAL A 6 32.40 -19.64 -39.29
CA VAL A 6 32.66 -19.29 -37.88
C VAL A 6 32.07 -17.92 -37.54
N VAL A 7 32.18 -16.95 -38.46
CA VAL A 7 31.58 -15.61 -38.30
C VAL A 7 30.05 -15.68 -38.26
N ALA A 8 29.44 -16.51 -39.11
CA ALA A 8 27.98 -16.71 -39.10
C ALA A 8 27.48 -17.36 -37.79
N LEU A 9 28.28 -18.26 -37.19
CA LEU A 9 27.93 -18.91 -35.92
C LEU A 9 28.05 -17.94 -34.73
N LEU A 10 29.03 -17.05 -34.73
CA LEU A 10 29.21 -16.02 -33.69
C LEU A 10 28.09 -14.96 -33.70
N LEU A 11 27.56 -14.61 -34.88
CA LEU A 11 26.45 -13.66 -35.04
C LEU A 11 25.09 -14.21 -34.54
N LEU A 12 24.90 -15.53 -34.55
CA LEU A 12 23.68 -16.17 -34.04
C LEU A 12 23.62 -16.23 -32.51
N VAL A 13 24.77 -16.23 -31.84
CA VAL A 13 24.85 -16.28 -30.36
C VAL A 13 24.61 -14.90 -29.75
N SER A 14 24.90 -13.81 -30.46
CA SER A 14 24.65 -12.44 -29.98
C SER A 14 23.18 -12.02 -29.94
N CYS A 15 22.28 -12.74 -30.63
CA CYS A 15 20.83 -12.48 -30.58
C CYS A 15 20.12 -13.20 -29.42
N LEU A 16 20.84 -14.03 -28.66
CA LEU A 16 20.36 -14.68 -27.43
C LEU A 16 20.76 -13.88 -26.17
N ALA A 17 21.34 -12.69 -26.32
CA ALA A 17 21.58 -11.77 -25.22
C ALA A 17 20.21 -11.33 -24.67
N CYS A 18 19.84 -11.98 -23.56
CA CYS A 18 18.70 -11.75 -22.69
C CYS A 18 17.86 -10.50 -23.02
N SER A 19 16.68 -10.71 -23.60
CA SER A 19 15.53 -9.91 -23.21
C SER A 19 15.17 -10.33 -21.79
N GLN A 20 15.89 -9.81 -20.79
CA GLN A 20 15.22 -9.57 -19.53
C GLN A 20 14.25 -8.44 -19.84
N ASP A 21 13.05 -8.88 -20.22
CA ASP A 21 11.85 -8.10 -20.01
C ASP A 21 11.92 -7.74 -18.52
N ASP A 22 12.44 -6.55 -18.22
CA ASP A 22 12.39 -5.93 -16.91
C ASP A 22 10.91 -5.68 -16.63
N LYS A 23 10.18 -6.77 -16.37
CA LYS A 23 8.88 -6.70 -15.76
C LYS A 23 9.17 -6.08 -14.40
N GLU A 24 8.83 -4.79 -14.30
CA GLU A 24 8.59 -4.08 -13.04
C GLU A 24 8.13 -5.10 -11.99
N PRO A 25 8.72 -5.10 -10.78
CA PRO A 25 8.51 -6.16 -9.82
C PRO A 25 7.01 -6.40 -9.67
N GLU A 26 6.64 -7.67 -9.78
CA GLU A 26 5.31 -8.21 -9.52
C GLU A 26 4.70 -7.46 -8.34
N PHE A 27 3.61 -6.76 -8.63
CA PHE A 27 2.92 -5.86 -7.72
C PHE A 27 2.86 -6.46 -6.29
N SER A 28 3.32 -5.71 -5.28
CA SER A 28 3.39 -6.23 -3.90
C SER A 28 2.99 -5.19 -2.87
N ILE A 29 1.94 -5.52 -2.09
CA ILE A 29 1.56 -4.76 -0.89
C ILE A 29 2.52 -5.00 0.28
N LEU A 30 3.39 -6.00 0.20
CA LEU A 30 4.22 -6.45 1.30
C LEU A 30 5.17 -5.34 1.80
N GLY A 31 5.38 -5.36 3.11
CA GLY A 31 6.30 -4.47 3.80
C GLY A 31 5.60 -3.29 4.49
N TYR A 32 6.34 -2.19 4.62
CA TYR A 32 6.02 -1.09 5.53
C TYR A 32 5.38 0.07 4.78
N TRP A 33 4.23 0.53 5.29
CA TRP A 33 3.52 1.69 4.77
C TRP A 33 3.32 2.70 5.89
N ASN A 34 3.76 3.94 5.70
CA ASN A 34 3.56 5.01 6.67
C ASN A 34 2.55 6.03 6.14
N LEU A 35 1.70 6.54 7.03
CA LEU A 35 0.84 7.67 6.74
C LEU A 35 1.72 8.87 6.37
N SER A 36 1.48 9.38 5.16
CA SER A 36 2.25 10.49 4.58
C SER A 36 1.44 11.77 4.47
N MET A 37 0.12 11.67 4.32
CA MET A 37 -0.75 12.81 4.04
C MET A 37 -2.19 12.53 4.48
N LEU A 38 -2.88 13.59 4.87
CA LEU A 38 -4.31 13.64 5.13
C LEU A 38 -4.96 14.54 4.07
N GLU A 39 -5.91 13.99 3.32
CA GLU A 39 -6.71 14.77 2.36
C GLU A 39 -8.13 14.90 2.92
N ASN A 40 -8.51 16.10 3.34
CA ASN A 40 -9.86 16.37 3.84
C ASN A 40 -10.73 16.81 2.67
N PRO A 41 -11.85 16.14 2.34
CA PRO A 41 -12.69 16.52 1.20
C PRO A 41 -13.28 17.94 1.30
N PHE A 42 -13.27 18.54 2.49
CA PHE A 42 -13.82 19.87 2.76
C PHE A 42 -12.76 20.98 2.89
N GLU A 43 -11.47 20.66 2.82
CA GLU A 43 -10.37 21.61 2.96
C GLU A 43 -9.34 21.42 1.85
N VAL A 44 -8.55 22.46 1.57
CA VAL A 44 -7.41 22.30 0.66
C VAL A 44 -6.42 21.34 1.34
N ALA A 45 -6.02 20.29 0.63
CA ALA A 45 -5.04 19.32 1.12
C ALA A 45 -3.83 20.07 1.71
N SER A 46 -3.59 19.86 3.01
CA SER A 46 -2.45 20.47 3.69
C SER A 46 -1.20 19.66 3.37
N ALA A 47 -0.12 20.36 2.99
CA ALA A 47 1.22 19.78 2.89
C ALA A 47 1.88 19.57 4.26
N ASP A 48 1.20 19.94 5.35
CA ASP A 48 1.71 19.78 6.71
C ASP A 48 1.71 18.30 7.12
N ALA A 49 2.61 17.97 8.05
CA ALA A 49 2.68 16.63 8.61
C ALA A 49 1.33 16.24 9.25
N PRO A 50 0.88 14.98 9.06
CA PRO A 50 -0.33 14.47 9.70
C PRO A 50 -0.33 14.71 11.22
N SER A 51 -1.48 15.10 11.77
CA SER A 51 -1.65 15.35 13.21
C SER A 51 -1.51 14.09 14.08
N PHE A 52 -1.58 12.92 13.45
CA PHE A 52 -1.34 11.62 14.05
C PHE A 52 -0.50 10.75 13.10
N GLN A 53 0.11 9.70 13.62
CA GLN A 53 0.90 8.76 12.83
C GLN A 53 0.21 7.41 12.75
N GLU A 54 0.23 6.81 11.56
CA GLU A 54 -0.18 5.43 11.34
C GLU A 54 0.84 4.69 10.49
N ARG A 55 0.95 3.39 10.74
CA ARG A 55 1.80 2.49 9.96
C ARG A 55 1.11 1.15 9.77
N TYR A 56 1.21 0.60 8.56
CA TYR A 56 0.95 -0.80 8.28
C TYR A 56 2.24 -1.59 8.07
N ILE A 57 2.18 -2.86 8.44
CA ILE A 57 3.11 -3.91 8.02
C ILE A 57 2.26 -5.01 7.41
N PHE A 58 2.44 -5.29 6.12
CA PHE A 58 1.80 -6.41 5.43
C PHE A 58 2.78 -7.56 5.27
N ASN A 59 2.38 -8.74 5.72
CA ASN A 59 3.16 -9.97 5.71
C ASN A 59 2.72 -10.89 4.56
N ASP A 60 3.60 -11.77 4.12
CA ASP A 60 3.36 -12.70 3.02
C ASP A 60 2.36 -13.82 3.36
N ASP A 61 2.07 -14.03 4.65
CA ASP A 61 1.10 -14.99 5.16
C ASP A 61 -0.36 -14.47 5.17
N GLY A 62 -0.62 -13.30 4.59
CA GLY A 62 -1.95 -12.68 4.55
C GLY A 62 -2.34 -11.96 5.84
N THR A 63 -1.39 -11.75 6.77
CA THR A 63 -1.63 -10.97 7.99
C THR A 63 -1.12 -9.54 7.85
N PHE A 64 -1.67 -8.65 8.69
CA PHE A 64 -1.15 -7.30 8.84
C PHE A 64 -1.01 -6.89 10.30
N ILE A 65 -0.15 -5.90 10.52
CA ILE A 65 -0.04 -5.17 11.78
C ILE A 65 -0.29 -3.70 11.49
N LYS A 66 -1.18 -3.06 12.25
CA LYS A 66 -1.36 -1.61 12.23
C LYS A 66 -0.91 -0.98 13.54
N PHE A 67 -0.16 0.10 13.43
CA PHE A 67 0.17 1.00 14.54
C PHE A 67 -0.55 2.32 14.33
N SER A 68 -1.15 2.87 15.39
CA SER A 68 -1.81 4.18 15.33
C SER A 68 -1.61 4.97 16.63
N THR A 69 -1.31 6.26 16.49
CA THR A 69 -1.31 7.22 17.60
C THR A 69 -2.62 8.00 17.69
N ARG A 70 -3.51 7.83 16.72
CA ARG A 70 -4.76 8.61 16.56
C ARG A 70 -5.66 8.52 17.78
N LEU A 71 -5.75 7.33 18.37
CA LEU A 71 -6.54 7.06 19.57
C LEU A 71 -5.68 6.99 20.85
N GLY A 72 -4.36 7.15 20.72
CA GLY A 72 -3.38 7.04 21.80
C GLY A 72 -2.98 8.38 22.43
N GLY A 73 -3.52 9.51 21.94
CA GLY A 73 -3.14 10.84 22.38
C GLY A 73 -1.80 11.33 21.78
N ASP A 74 -1.49 12.60 22.03
CA ASP A 74 -0.23 13.23 21.66
C ASP A 74 0.92 12.39 22.26
N LEU A 75 1.87 11.87 21.47
CA LEU A 75 3.00 11.03 21.90
C LEU A 75 4.00 11.76 22.85
N ARG A 76 3.56 12.80 23.53
CA ARG A 76 4.30 13.45 24.61
C ARG A 76 4.23 12.50 25.81
N ASN A 77 5.37 11.91 26.16
CA ASN A 77 5.62 11.06 27.34
C ASN A 77 5.51 9.53 27.12
N GLY A 78 6.20 8.99 26.13
CA GLY A 78 6.58 7.56 26.12
C GLY A 78 5.42 6.55 25.99
N GLN A 79 4.24 7.01 25.58
CA GLN A 79 3.09 6.14 25.34
C GLN A 79 3.31 5.36 24.04
N LEU A 80 3.15 4.04 24.09
CA LEU A 80 3.30 3.18 22.91
C LEU A 80 2.12 3.41 21.94
N PRO A 81 2.35 3.42 20.61
CA PRO A 81 1.25 3.45 19.66
C PRO A 81 0.33 2.24 19.90
N LEU A 82 -0.97 2.44 19.73
CA LEU A 82 -1.92 1.32 19.75
C LEU A 82 -1.60 0.40 18.58
N GLN A 83 -1.62 -0.90 18.85
CA GLN A 83 -1.30 -1.93 17.88
C GLN A 83 -2.50 -2.82 17.62
N SER A 84 -2.79 -3.09 16.35
CA SER A 84 -3.76 -4.09 15.91
C SER A 84 -3.07 -5.12 15.03
N PHE A 85 -3.66 -6.32 15.05
CA PHE A 85 -3.37 -7.45 14.19
C PHE A 85 -4.66 -7.86 13.47
N GLY A 86 -4.49 -8.36 12.25
CA GLY A 86 -5.60 -8.86 11.48
C GLY A 86 -5.16 -9.59 10.22
N LYS A 87 -6.14 -9.89 9.37
CA LYS A 87 -5.96 -10.53 8.07
C LYS A 87 -6.32 -9.59 6.95
N TYR A 88 -5.68 -9.75 5.81
CA TYR A 88 -6.02 -9.00 4.62
C TYR A 88 -6.29 -9.93 3.42
N ALA A 89 -7.16 -9.48 2.53
CA ALA A 89 -7.47 -10.14 1.27
C ALA A 89 -7.55 -9.11 0.14
N PHE A 90 -7.17 -9.51 -1.07
CA PHE A 90 -7.41 -8.72 -2.26
C PHE A 90 -8.83 -8.96 -2.73
N ILE A 91 -9.53 -7.89 -3.06
CA ILE A 91 -10.83 -7.95 -3.74
C ILE A 91 -10.73 -7.18 -5.04
N ASP A 92 -11.52 -7.61 -6.03
CA ASP A 92 -11.56 -6.95 -7.33
C ASP A 92 -11.94 -5.48 -7.14
N ALA A 93 -11.19 -4.58 -7.79
CA ALA A 93 -11.56 -3.17 -7.80
C ALA A 93 -12.94 -3.05 -8.47
N PRO A 94 -13.94 -2.42 -7.81
CA PRO A 94 -15.31 -2.38 -8.30
C PRO A 94 -15.45 -1.64 -9.63
N ASP A 95 -14.47 -0.81 -10.01
CA ASP A 95 -14.51 -0.02 -11.23
C ASP A 95 -13.09 0.20 -11.80
N ALA A 96 -12.81 -0.32 -13.00
CA ALA A 96 -11.54 -0.15 -13.71
C ALA A 96 -11.34 1.28 -14.28
N SER A 97 -12.27 2.19 -13.99
CA SER A 97 -12.33 3.55 -14.54
C SER A 97 -11.54 4.59 -13.75
N PHE A 98 -11.07 4.24 -12.55
CA PHE A 98 -10.22 5.09 -11.74
C PHE A 98 -8.85 4.44 -11.57
N GLN A 99 -7.86 5.25 -11.22
CA GLN A 99 -6.42 4.93 -11.19
C GLN A 99 -6.04 3.87 -10.13
N GLU A 100 -7.00 3.06 -9.71
CA GLU A 100 -6.96 2.01 -8.71
C GLU A 100 -6.53 0.71 -9.37
N LEU A 101 -5.52 0.06 -8.79
CA LEU A 101 -5.00 -1.21 -9.28
C LEU A 101 -5.71 -2.39 -8.62
N PHE A 102 -6.02 -2.29 -7.32
CA PHE A 102 -6.81 -3.26 -6.56
C PHE A 102 -7.24 -2.64 -5.23
N GLN A 103 -8.20 -3.31 -4.61
CA GLN A 103 -8.66 -3.02 -3.26
C GLN A 103 -8.23 -4.14 -2.31
N VAL A 104 -7.96 -3.75 -1.07
CA VAL A 104 -7.57 -4.65 0.01
C VAL A 104 -8.58 -4.51 1.12
N GLU A 105 -9.20 -5.63 1.47
CA GLU A 105 -10.04 -5.77 2.63
C GLU A 105 -9.17 -6.16 3.83
N LEU A 106 -9.33 -5.46 4.95
CA LEU A 106 -8.63 -5.71 6.20
C LEU A 106 -9.66 -6.07 7.26
N ILE A 107 -9.49 -7.22 7.91
CA ILE A 107 -10.32 -7.68 9.02
C ILE A 107 -9.46 -7.65 10.29
N TYR A 108 -9.88 -6.83 11.25
CA TYR A 108 -9.19 -6.60 12.52
C TYR A 108 -9.55 -7.69 13.52
N GLU A 109 -8.56 -8.44 14.01
CA GLU A 109 -8.76 -9.47 15.04
C GLU A 109 -8.50 -8.92 16.45
N THR A 110 -7.81 -7.77 16.56
CA THR A 110 -7.53 -7.10 17.82
C THR A 110 -7.67 -5.59 17.65
N ASN A 111 -8.00 -4.88 18.73
CA ASN A 111 -8.10 -3.41 18.74
C ASN A 111 -8.84 -2.81 17.52
N PRO A 112 -10.04 -3.30 17.17
CA PRO A 112 -10.75 -2.88 15.95
C PRO A 112 -11.10 -1.40 15.94
N GLN A 113 -11.11 -0.72 17.09
CA GLN A 113 -11.29 0.73 17.18
C GLN A 113 -10.25 1.53 16.37
N ILE A 114 -9.08 0.97 16.08
CA ILE A 114 -8.06 1.64 15.27
C ILE A 114 -8.32 1.54 13.76
N ALA A 115 -9.32 0.76 13.35
CA ALA A 115 -9.74 0.67 11.96
C ALA A 115 -10.04 2.07 11.40
N GLY A 116 -9.62 2.28 10.17
CA GLY A 116 -9.78 3.52 9.44
C GLY A 116 -11.15 3.64 8.77
N SER A 117 -12.24 3.28 9.45
CA SER A 117 -13.49 2.94 8.76
C SER A 117 -14.72 3.21 9.60
N CYS A 118 -15.83 3.45 8.91
CA CYS A 118 -17.18 3.44 9.46
C CYS A 118 -17.65 2.05 9.90
N LEU A 119 -17.09 1.02 9.27
CA LEU A 119 -17.48 -0.36 9.49
C LEU A 119 -16.75 -0.89 10.73
N PRO A 120 -17.46 -1.52 11.67
CA PRO A 120 -16.81 -2.13 12.81
C PRO A 120 -15.88 -3.24 12.31
N GLU A 121 -14.64 -3.24 12.83
CA GLU A 121 -13.65 -4.31 12.64
C GLU A 121 -13.13 -4.50 11.19
N MET A 122 -13.58 -3.69 10.23
CA MET A 122 -13.21 -3.82 8.82
C MET A 122 -12.73 -2.50 8.24
N GLU A 123 -11.72 -2.56 7.37
CA GLU A 123 -11.19 -1.42 6.64
C GLU A 123 -10.92 -1.78 5.19
N PHE A 124 -11.16 -0.85 4.28
CA PHE A 124 -10.83 -1.01 2.87
C PHE A 124 -9.76 -0.01 2.47
N LEU A 125 -8.71 -0.54 1.83
CA LEU A 125 -7.63 0.24 1.28
C LEU A 125 -7.58 0.07 -0.24
N VAL A 126 -7.26 1.13 -0.95
CA VAL A 126 -7.10 1.15 -2.39
C VAL A 126 -5.64 1.41 -2.69
N PHE A 127 -5.06 0.62 -3.58
CA PHE A 127 -3.74 0.92 -4.12
C PHE A 127 -3.86 1.52 -5.51
N ASP A 128 -3.16 2.61 -5.77
CA ASP A 128 -3.26 3.34 -7.03
C ASP A 128 -1.99 3.21 -7.91
N ASN A 129 -2.13 3.67 -9.15
CA ASN A 129 -1.04 3.73 -10.13
C ASN A 129 0.12 4.67 -9.71
N ALA A 130 -0.10 5.55 -8.75
CA ALA A 130 0.93 6.41 -8.14
C ALA A 130 1.70 5.69 -7.02
N ARG A 131 1.45 4.39 -6.85
CA ARG A 131 2.05 3.52 -5.83
C ARG A 131 1.76 4.00 -4.41
N LYS A 132 0.57 4.57 -4.20
CA LYS A 132 0.06 4.96 -2.89
C LYS A 132 -1.00 3.97 -2.44
N LEU A 133 -1.03 3.76 -1.14
CA LEU A 133 -2.13 3.06 -0.48
C LEU A 133 -3.04 4.12 0.13
N LYS A 134 -4.33 4.06 -0.14
CA LYS A 134 -5.33 5.07 0.23
C LYS A 134 -6.42 4.42 1.05
N ASN A 135 -6.75 5.02 2.18
CA ASN A 135 -7.99 4.71 2.87
C ASN A 135 -9.06 5.72 2.47
N LEU A 136 -10.08 5.24 1.77
CA LEU A 136 -11.27 6.01 1.43
C LEU A 136 -12.45 5.70 2.37
N ALA A 137 -12.39 4.58 3.10
CA ALA A 137 -13.44 4.12 4.00
C ALA A 137 -13.70 5.08 5.17
N TRP A 138 -12.69 5.83 5.62
CA TRP A 138 -12.89 6.89 6.62
C TRP A 138 -13.67 8.05 6.04
N ALA A 139 -13.38 8.45 4.80
CA ALA A 139 -14.02 9.61 4.18
C ALA A 139 -15.55 9.46 4.04
N ALA A 140 -16.05 8.22 4.02
CA ALA A 140 -17.47 7.93 4.09
C ALA A 140 -18.14 8.30 5.45
N CYS A 141 -17.35 8.57 6.49
CA CYS A 141 -17.78 9.01 7.83
C CYS A 141 -17.20 10.38 8.21
N ASP A 142 -17.19 11.32 7.26
CA ASP A 142 -16.79 12.73 7.50
C ASP A 142 -15.36 12.92 8.04
N GLY A 143 -14.45 11.98 7.82
CA GLY A 143 -13.04 12.25 8.08
C GLY A 143 -12.17 12.21 6.83
N PRO A 144 -10.85 12.31 7.00
CA PRO A 144 -9.96 12.51 5.87
C PRO A 144 -9.71 11.21 5.12
N VAL A 145 -9.40 11.34 3.84
CA VAL A 145 -8.69 10.32 3.07
C VAL A 145 -7.27 10.21 3.63
N LEU A 146 -6.86 8.99 3.96
CA LEU A 146 -5.53 8.71 4.51
C LEU A 146 -4.62 8.17 3.41
N ILE A 147 -3.50 8.82 3.14
CA ILE A 147 -2.57 8.41 2.09
C ILE A 147 -1.27 7.90 2.69
N TYR A 148 -0.93 6.67 2.34
CA TYR A 148 0.25 5.98 2.82
C TYR A 148 1.27 5.76 1.70
N THR A 149 2.54 5.86 2.08
CA THR A 149 3.68 5.57 1.21
C THR A 149 4.52 4.44 1.76
N ARG A 150 5.03 3.61 0.84
CA ARG A 150 6.01 2.60 1.15
C ARG A 150 7.30 3.26 1.68
N LYS A 151 7.92 2.64 2.69
CA LYS A 151 9.22 3.04 3.22
C LYS A 151 10.35 2.23 2.59
#